data_AF-A0A151MRI2-F1
#
_entry.id   AF-A0A151MRI2-F1
#
_cell.length_a   1.000
_cell.length_b   1.000
_cell.length_c   1.000
_cell.angle_alpha   90.00
_cell.angle_beta   90.00
_cell.angle_gamma   90.00
#
_symmetry.space_group_name_H-M   'P 1'
#
loop_
_entity.id
_entity.type
_entity.pdbx_description
1 polymer ?
#
loop_
_entity_poly.entity_id
_entity_poly.type
_entity_poly.pdbx_seq_one_letter_code
_entity_poly.pdbx_strand_id
1 'polypeptide(L)'
;MMMMMRSIGFILVLALAGATLSPALSKKCSLIGQWRNDLGSEMDVMAVSSTGNFFGTYLTSVSSTDKPISVSPLHGSQQMGDQEQPTFGFTVAWSFSVDNPLAPRCPNVSGGP
;
A
#
# COMPACT_ATOMS: atom_id res chain seq x y z
N MET A 1 -25.15 -32.97 -50.02
CA MET A 1 -24.57 -32.99 -48.65
C MET A 1 -23.59 -31.83 -48.50
N MET A 2 -24.07 -30.61 -48.32
CA MET A 2 -23.24 -29.41 -48.12
C MET A 2 -23.99 -28.41 -47.23
N MET A 3 -24.13 -28.70 -45.95
CA MET A 3 -24.66 -27.73 -44.98
C MET A 3 -24.17 -28.08 -43.57
N MET A 4 -22.85 -28.13 -43.39
CA MET A 4 -22.27 -28.36 -42.05
C MET A 4 -20.93 -27.66 -41.86
N MET A 5 -20.67 -26.60 -42.64
CA MET A 5 -19.42 -25.85 -42.63
C MET A 5 -19.68 -24.34 -42.69
N ARG A 6 -20.74 -23.88 -42.01
CA ARG A 6 -21.01 -22.44 -41.79
C ARG A 6 -21.29 -22.16 -40.31
N SER A 7 -21.93 -23.10 -39.60
CA SER A 7 -22.17 -22.99 -38.16
C SER A 7 -20.93 -23.18 -37.29
N ILE A 8 -19.99 -24.04 -37.69
CA ILE A 8 -18.82 -24.37 -36.84
C ILE A 8 -17.87 -23.17 -36.73
N GLY A 9 -17.67 -22.43 -37.82
CA GLY A 9 -16.84 -21.21 -37.82
C GLY A 9 -17.42 -20.10 -36.96
N PHE A 10 -18.75 -19.91 -36.99
CA PHE A 10 -19.43 -18.93 -36.13
C PHE A 10 -19.33 -19.29 -34.64
N ILE A 11 -19.45 -20.58 -34.29
CA ILE A 11 -19.32 -21.06 -32.91
C ILE A 11 -17.90 -20.88 -32.38
N LEU A 12 -16.86 -21.10 -33.20
CA LEU A 12 -15.46 -20.86 -32.78
C LEU A 12 -15.19 -19.38 -32.47
N VAL A 13 -15.74 -18.45 -33.25
CA VAL A 13 -15.56 -17.01 -33.03
C VAL A 13 -16.27 -16.54 -31.75
N LEU A 14 -17.47 -17.05 -31.45
CA LEU A 14 -18.16 -16.75 -30.18
C LEU A 14 -17.43 -17.34 -28.97
N ALA A 15 -16.86 -18.55 -29.07
CA ALA A 15 -16.09 -19.15 -27.97
C ALA A 15 -14.78 -18.39 -27.70
N LEU A 16 -14.14 -17.84 -28.73
CA LEU A 16 -12.92 -17.05 -28.57
C LEU A 16 -13.19 -15.64 -28.03
N ALA A 17 -14.34 -15.04 -28.35
CA ALA A 17 -14.77 -13.76 -27.78
C ALA A 17 -15.24 -13.87 -26.31
N GLY A 18 -15.70 -15.05 -25.88
CA GLY A 18 -16.15 -15.31 -24.50
C GLY A 18 -15.02 -15.47 -23.48
N ALA A 19 -13.79 -15.77 -23.94
CA ALA A 19 -12.65 -16.07 -23.07
C ALA A 19 -11.84 -14.83 -22.62
N THR A 20 -12.14 -13.63 -23.14
CA THR A 20 -11.37 -12.41 -22.83
C THR A 20 -12.02 -11.51 -21.78
N LEU A 21 -13.22 -11.85 -21.30
CA LEU A 21 -13.93 -11.14 -20.24
C LEU A 21 -13.81 -11.91 -18.93
N SER A 22 -12.57 -12.13 -18.48
CA SER A 22 -12.35 -12.33 -17.04
C SER A 22 -12.89 -11.07 -16.35
N PRO A 23 -13.88 -11.16 -15.45
CA PRO A 23 -14.22 -10.01 -14.63
C PRO A 23 -12.91 -9.59 -13.94
N ALA A 24 -12.48 -8.35 -14.16
CA ALA A 24 -11.41 -7.78 -13.38
C ALA A 24 -11.88 -7.92 -11.93
N LEU A 25 -11.27 -8.85 -11.19
CA LEU A 25 -11.46 -8.95 -9.76
C LEU A 25 -11.09 -7.56 -9.24
N SER A 26 -12.07 -6.74 -8.86
CA SER A 26 -11.84 -5.43 -8.27
C SER A 26 -11.04 -5.68 -6.99
N LYS A 27 -9.72 -5.69 -7.13
CA LYS A 27 -8.80 -5.80 -6.01
C LYS A 27 -9.01 -4.50 -5.26
N LYS A 28 -9.75 -4.56 -4.15
CA LYS A 28 -9.84 -3.44 -3.20
C LYS A 28 -8.41 -2.95 -2.96
N CYS A 29 -8.22 -1.63 -3.02
CA CYS A 29 -6.92 -1.01 -2.79
C CYS A 29 -6.37 -1.51 -1.44
N SER A 30 -5.18 -2.10 -1.46
CA SER A 30 -4.51 -2.62 -0.27
C SER A 30 -3.19 -1.90 -0.10
N LEU A 31 -2.97 -1.28 1.06
CA LEU A 31 -1.71 -0.64 1.41
C LEU A 31 -0.61 -1.64 1.77
N ILE A 32 -0.94 -2.89 2.11
CA ILE A 32 0.04 -3.90 2.51
C ILE A 32 0.99 -4.20 1.34
N GLY A 33 2.30 -4.12 1.60
CA GLY A 33 3.35 -4.41 0.64
C GLY A 33 4.39 -3.31 0.50
N GLN A 34 5.23 -3.46 -0.52
CA GLN A 34 6.34 -2.57 -0.84
C GLN A 34 5.91 -1.51 -1.86
N TRP A 35 6.28 -0.27 -1.58
CA TRP A 35 5.99 0.90 -2.36
C TRP A 35 7.26 1.66 -2.65
N ARG A 36 7.34 2.24 -3.84
CA ARG A 36 8.43 3.13 -4.23
C ARG A 36 7.86 4.38 -4.87
N ASN A 37 8.34 5.55 -4.45
CA ASN A 37 7.96 6.81 -5.06
C ASN A 37 8.92 7.21 -6.19
N ASP A 38 8.61 8.29 -6.90
CA ASP A 38 9.40 8.77 -8.05
C ASP A 38 10.79 9.30 -7.67
N LEU A 39 11.00 9.64 -6.39
CA LEU A 39 12.32 10.00 -5.86
C LEU A 39 13.17 8.76 -5.50
N GLY A 40 12.59 7.57 -5.62
CA GLY A 40 13.23 6.30 -5.30
C GLY A 40 13.11 5.88 -3.84
N SER A 41 12.37 6.62 -3.01
CA SER A 41 12.18 6.28 -1.60
C SER A 41 11.29 5.04 -1.48
N GLU A 42 11.58 4.19 -0.51
CA GLU A 42 10.90 2.92 -0.30
C GLU A 42 10.06 2.95 0.97
N MET A 43 8.89 2.33 0.90
CA MET A 43 7.97 2.17 2.02
C MET A 43 7.50 0.71 2.05
N ASP A 44 7.51 0.09 3.23
CA ASP A 44 6.98 -1.25 3.43
C ASP A 44 5.91 -1.22 4.50
N VAL A 45 4.67 -1.59 4.13
CA VAL A 45 3.53 -1.70 5.05
C VAL A 45 3.32 -3.17 5.37
N MET A 46 3.62 -3.54 6.60
CA MET A 46 3.61 -4.94 7.03
C MET A 46 2.19 -5.45 7.33
N ALA A 47 1.33 -4.60 7.90
CA ALA A 47 -0.02 -4.97 8.30
C ALA A 47 -0.93 -3.75 8.43
N VAL A 48 -2.22 -3.96 8.16
CA VAL A 48 -3.32 -3.03 8.46
C VAL A 48 -4.28 -3.72 9.43
N SER A 49 -4.62 -3.05 10.54
CA SER A 49 -5.55 -3.56 11.55
C SER A 49 -7.00 -3.49 11.09
N SER A 50 -7.89 -4.16 11.82
CA SER A 50 -9.34 -4.08 11.60
C SER A 50 -9.93 -2.67 11.79
N THR A 51 -9.19 -1.77 12.45
CA THR A 51 -9.56 -0.36 12.64
C THR A 51 -8.89 0.58 11.63
N GLY A 52 -8.13 0.03 10.68
CA GLY A 52 -7.45 0.80 9.65
C GLY A 52 -6.09 1.35 10.05
N ASN A 53 -5.60 1.07 11.26
CA ASN A 53 -4.24 1.47 11.67
C ASN A 53 -3.21 0.59 11.00
N PHE A 54 -2.07 1.15 10.61
CA PHE A 54 -1.01 0.38 9.97
C PHE A 54 0.37 0.83 10.42
N PHE A 55 1.30 -0.12 10.36
CA PHE A 55 2.71 0.07 10.71
C PHE A 55 3.59 -0.36 9.56
N GLY A 56 4.74 0.28 9.45
CA GLY A 56 5.67 0.02 8.38
C GLY A 56 7.02 0.63 8.61
N THR A 57 7.80 0.63 7.53
CA THR A 57 9.08 1.33 7.47
C THR A 57 9.11 2.26 6.28
N TYR A 58 9.91 3.32 6.40
CA TYR A 58 10.18 4.28 5.34
C TYR A 58 11.69 4.47 5.22
N LEU A 59 12.21 4.29 4.01
CA LEU A 59 13.58 4.62 3.63
C LEU A 59 13.54 5.74 2.59
N THR A 60 13.84 6.96 3.04
CA THR A 60 13.92 8.10 2.12
C THR A 60 15.15 8.00 1.24
N SER A 61 15.07 8.48 0.00
CA SER A 61 16.25 8.65 -0.86
C SER A 61 16.88 10.03 -0.74
N VAL A 62 16.21 10.96 -0.08
CA VAL A 62 16.63 12.36 0.05
C VAL A 62 16.50 12.84 1.50
N SER A 63 17.41 13.69 1.94
CA SER A 63 17.40 14.34 3.25
C SER A 63 17.92 15.76 3.14
N SER A 64 17.43 16.66 4.00
CA SER A 64 17.97 18.02 4.17
C SER A 64 19.03 18.11 5.27
N THR A 65 19.42 16.98 5.87
CA THR A 65 20.45 16.89 6.91
C THR A 65 21.69 16.18 6.37
N ASP A 66 22.86 16.50 6.93
CA ASP A 66 24.13 15.81 6.61
C ASP A 66 24.26 14.44 7.32
N LYS A 67 23.22 14.00 8.02
CA LYS A 67 23.24 12.74 8.74
C LYS A 67 23.01 11.57 7.78
N PRO A 68 23.66 10.41 7.99
CA PRO A 68 23.39 9.22 7.21
C PRO A 68 21.90 8.86 7.26
N ILE A 69 21.29 8.72 6.08
CA ILE A 69 19.92 8.23 5.94
C ILE A 69 19.83 6.83 6.54
N SER A 70 18.75 6.59 7.28
CA SER A 70 18.46 5.28 7.86
C SER A 70 16.96 4.97 7.77
N VAL A 71 16.64 3.68 7.75
CA VAL A 71 15.26 3.18 7.78
C VAL A 71 14.57 3.72 9.03
N SER A 72 13.40 4.32 8.85
CA SER A 72 12.63 4.95 9.93
C SER A 72 11.25 4.29 10.06
N PRO A 73 10.75 4.05 11.28
CA PRO A 73 9.41 3.51 11.46
C PRO A 73 8.34 4.51 11.02
N LEU A 74 7.25 4.00 10.46
CA LEU A 74 6.04 4.77 10.18
C LEU A 74 4.82 4.18 10.87
N HIS A 75 3.88 5.05 11.21
CA HIS A 75 2.57 4.68 11.73
C HIS A 75 1.50 5.54 11.05
N GLY A 76 0.40 4.93 10.65
CA GLY A 76 -0.67 5.63 9.94
C GLY A 76 -2.03 4.99 10.13
N SER A 77 -3.02 5.58 9.48
CA SER A 77 -4.38 5.06 9.40
C SER A 77 -4.97 5.26 8.01
N GLN A 78 -5.86 4.34 7.62
CA GLN A 78 -6.67 4.44 6.41
C GLN A 78 -8.16 4.50 6.76
N GLN A 79 -8.95 5.12 5.89
CA GLN A 79 -10.40 5.07 5.97
C GLN A 79 -10.90 3.63 5.87
N MET A 80 -11.89 3.30 6.68
CA MET A 80 -12.55 1.99 6.68
C MET A 80 -13.89 2.10 5.94
N GLY A 81 -14.23 1.06 5.18
CA GLY A 81 -15.49 0.96 4.45
C GLY A 81 -15.33 0.34 3.06
N ASP A 82 -16.40 0.37 2.27
CA ASP A 82 -16.44 -0.18 0.92
C ASP A 82 -16.06 0.83 -0.17
N GLN A 83 -15.25 1.83 0.19
CA GLN A 83 -14.71 2.78 -0.77
C GLN A 83 -13.74 2.06 -1.70
N GLU A 84 -13.87 2.29 -3.00
CA GLU A 84 -12.93 1.74 -3.99
C GLU A 84 -11.50 2.29 -3.78
N GLN A 85 -11.39 3.51 -3.25
CA GLN A 85 -10.15 4.23 -2.99
C GLN A 85 -10.18 4.86 -1.59
N PRO A 86 -9.87 4.10 -0.52
CA PRO A 86 -9.82 4.64 0.83
C PRO A 86 -8.69 5.68 0.93
N THR A 87 -8.98 6.83 1.57
CA THR A 87 -7.93 7.80 1.89
C THR A 87 -7.10 7.29 3.06
N PHE A 88 -5.80 7.57 3.08
CA PHE A 88 -4.92 7.20 4.17
C PHE A 88 -3.92 8.32 4.48
N GLY A 89 -3.36 8.28 5.69
CA GLY A 89 -2.31 9.17 6.12
C GLY A 89 -1.37 8.46 7.09
N PHE A 90 -0.13 8.92 7.17
CA PHE A 90 0.88 8.34 8.06
C PHE A 90 1.86 9.41 8.53
N THR A 91 2.55 9.09 9.62
CA THR A 91 3.67 9.85 10.17
C THR A 91 4.91 8.97 10.14
N VAL A 92 6.05 9.55 9.78
CA VAL A 92 7.36 8.89 9.83
C VAL A 92 8.14 9.44 11.03
N ALA A 93 8.58 8.56 11.92
CA ALA A 93 9.45 8.92 13.03
C ALA A 93 10.91 8.74 12.60
N TRP A 94 11.49 9.77 12.00
CA TRP A 94 12.84 9.76 11.42
C TRP A 94 13.91 9.39 12.45
N SER A 95 14.57 8.25 12.24
CA SER A 95 15.61 7.74 13.15
C SER A 95 16.93 8.49 13.05
N PHE A 96 17.11 9.30 12.00
CA PHE A 96 18.34 10.04 11.72
C PHE A 96 18.19 11.56 11.78
N SER A 97 17.02 12.11 12.13
CA SER A 97 16.82 13.58 12.13
C SER A 97 16.93 14.23 13.53
N VAL A 98 16.93 13.45 14.62
CA VAL A 98 16.84 13.98 15.98
C VAL A 98 18.10 13.70 16.81
N ASP A 99 19.01 14.67 16.86
CA ASP A 99 19.84 14.90 18.06
C ASP A 99 19.22 16.05 18.87
N ASN A 100 17.90 16.02 19.11
CA ASN A 100 17.28 17.08 19.89
C ASN A 100 17.16 16.62 21.36
N PRO A 101 18.01 17.11 22.30
CA PRO A 101 17.80 16.88 23.73
C PRO A 101 16.49 17.46 24.25
N LEU A 102 15.78 18.27 23.44
CA LEU A 102 14.47 18.87 23.74
C LEU A 102 13.30 18.19 23.01
N ALA A 103 13.51 17.08 22.29
CA ALA A 103 12.38 16.29 21.84
C ALA A 103 11.60 15.83 23.08
N PRO A 104 10.30 16.15 23.23
CA PRO A 104 9.52 15.71 24.38
C PRO A 104 9.56 14.18 24.40
N ARG A 105 10.38 13.61 25.29
CA ARG A 105 10.26 12.19 25.62
C ARG A 105 8.98 12.08 26.42
N CYS A 106 8.02 11.28 25.96
CA CYS A 106 6.89 10.91 26.80
C CYS A 106 7.45 10.41 28.14
N PRO A 107 7.16 11.07 29.27
CA PRO A 107 7.62 10.58 30.55
C PRO A 107 7.01 9.20 30.77
N ASN A 108 7.84 8.23 31.18
CA ASN A 108 7.36 6.93 31.67
C ASN A 108 6.52 7.20 32.92
N VAL A 109 5.22 7.34 32.76
CA VAL A 109 4.26 7.28 33.87
C VAL A 109 4.01 5.81 34.20
N SER A 110 5.00 5.16 34.80
CA SER A 110 4.80 3.91 35.54
C SER A 110 4.09 4.25 36.85
N GLY A 111 2.80 4.51 36.76
CA GLY A 111 1.97 4.93 37.88
C GLY A 111 0.53 5.19 37.41
N GLY A 112 -0.20 4.11 37.12
CA GLY A 112 -1.66 4.13 37.14
C GLY A 112 -2.16 3.99 38.59
N PRO A 113 -3.43 4.37 38.86
CA PRO A 113 -4.01 4.44 40.20
C PRO A 113 -4.04 3.10 40.94
#